data_AF-A0A6M0BT21-F1
#
_entry.id   AF-A0A6M0BT21-F1
#
_cell.length_a   1.000
_cell.length_b   1.000
_cell.length_c   1.000
_cell.angle_alpha   90.00
_cell.angle_beta   90.00
_cell.angle_gamma   90.00
#
_symmetry.space_group_name_H-M   'P 1'
#
loop_
_entity.id
_entity.type
_entity.pdbx_description
1 polymer ?
#
loop_
_entity_poly.entity_id
_entity_poly.type
_entity_poly.pdbx_seq_one_letter_code
_entity_poly.pdbx_strand_id
1 'polypeptide(L)'
;MRTGNAKILTDPTLVVQEGEIASVRLVENIVRSIDSNFTDDGGTSRETRTVRFEDVGLTLAIQVERIDDNGFVTVTVNPEVSFISNRVPTDADNQSEFGTEIARRRVESGRIRLRDGQTLIISGIIQEQERTIIDKVPILGDLPIIGSLFRSSQNDNQRAETIVLLTPQILDDGDRSSWGYRFNPSPDALQMMERGQPRPR
;
A
#
# COMPACT_ATOMS: atom_id res chain seq x y z
N MET A 1 -21.94 6.51 19.35
CA MET A 1 -21.61 6.78 17.93
C MET A 1 -20.12 6.60 17.77
N ARG A 2 -19.67 5.62 16.98
CA ARG A 2 -18.25 5.26 16.83
C ARG A 2 -17.69 6.15 15.71
N THR A 3 -16.80 7.08 16.03
CA THR A 3 -16.11 7.92 15.04
C THR A 3 -15.01 7.09 14.38
N GLY A 4 -15.21 6.69 13.12
CA GLY A 4 -14.18 6.04 12.33
C GLY A 4 -13.24 7.09 11.75
N ASN A 5 -11.99 7.12 12.18
CA ASN A 5 -10.95 7.95 11.58
C ASN A 5 -10.41 7.22 10.34
N ALA A 6 -10.78 7.69 9.14
CA ALA A 6 -10.18 7.21 7.90
C ALA A 6 -8.83 7.92 7.71
N LYS A 7 -7.73 7.17 7.74
CA LYS A 7 -6.40 7.69 7.40
C LYS A 7 -6.06 7.24 5.98
N ILE A 8 -5.98 8.18 5.05
CA ILE A 8 -5.42 7.92 3.73
C ILE A 8 -3.95 7.55 3.93
N LEU A 9 -3.56 6.36 3.47
CA LEU A 9 -2.19 5.92 3.60
C LEU A 9 -1.33 6.48 2.47
N THR A 10 -1.81 6.37 1.23
CA THR A 10 -1.07 6.82 0.03
C THR A 10 -1.96 6.83 -1.22
N ASP A 11 -1.64 7.71 -2.18
CA ASP A 11 -2.31 7.94 -3.46
C ASP A 11 -1.31 8.02 -4.63
N PRO A 12 -0.57 6.93 -4.93
CA PRO A 12 0.43 6.96 -5.98
C PRO A 12 -0.22 7.10 -7.36
N THR A 13 0.39 7.94 -8.22
CA THR A 13 0.03 8.06 -9.63
C THR A 13 1.18 7.56 -10.49
N LEU A 14 0.87 6.72 -11.48
CA LEU A 14 1.83 6.12 -12.40
C LEU A 14 1.40 6.39 -13.83
N VAL A 15 2.35 6.76 -14.68
CA VAL A 15 2.16 6.84 -16.13
C VAL A 15 2.86 5.65 -16.74
N VAL A 16 2.12 4.86 -17.52
CA VAL A 16 2.57 3.56 -18.04
C VAL A 16 2.09 3.42 -19.48
N GLN A 17 2.94 2.87 -20.35
CA GLN A 17 2.56 2.55 -21.72
C GLN A 17 1.84 1.20 -21.80
N GLU A 18 1.10 1.00 -22.88
CA GLU A 18 0.47 -0.29 -23.17
C GLU A 18 1.53 -1.40 -23.31
N GLY A 19 1.27 -2.55 -22.68
CA GLY A 19 2.17 -3.70 -22.63
C GLY A 19 3.20 -3.65 -21.50
N GLU A 20 3.39 -2.49 -20.85
CA GLU A 20 4.45 -2.28 -19.87
C GLU A 20 4.01 -2.49 -18.43
N ILE A 21 5.00 -2.75 -17.58
CA ILE A 21 4.85 -2.86 -16.14
C ILE A 21 5.52 -1.67 -15.48
N ALA A 22 4.79 -0.98 -14.61
CA ALA A 22 5.36 0.03 -13.72
C ALA A 22 5.25 -0.42 -12.28
N SER A 23 6.19 0.03 -11.46
CA SER A 23 6.15 -0.20 -10.02
C SER A 23 6.57 1.04 -9.25
N VAL A 24 5.98 1.20 -8.07
CA VAL A 24 6.35 2.22 -7.09
C VAL A 24 6.54 1.54 -5.73
N ARG A 25 7.60 1.95 -5.04
CA ARG A 25 7.94 1.49 -3.69
C ARG A 25 8.14 2.72 -2.81
N LEU A 26 7.18 2.96 -1.93
CA LEU A 26 7.21 4.02 -0.92
C LEU A 26 7.38 3.32 0.43
N VAL A 27 8.62 2.96 0.73
CA VAL A 27 8.96 2.10 1.87
C VAL A 27 10.04 2.74 2.74
N GLU A 28 9.97 2.42 4.03
CA GLU A 28 10.99 2.73 5.01
C GLU A 28 11.66 1.43 5.44
N ASN A 29 12.98 1.46 5.59
CA ASN A 29 13.74 0.31 6.05
C ASN A 29 13.78 0.31 7.58
N ILE A 30 13.19 -0.71 8.20
CA ILE A 30 13.09 -0.82 9.66
C ILE A 30 13.83 -2.05 10.19
N VAL A 31 14.19 -2.02 11.47
CA VAL A 31 14.74 -3.20 12.15
C VAL A 31 13.62 -4.21 12.42
N ARG A 32 13.68 -5.37 11.76
CA ARG A 32 12.74 -6.47 11.95
C ARG A 32 13.09 -7.31 13.18
N SER A 33 14.36 -7.66 13.34
CA SER A 33 14.85 -8.42 14.49
C SER A 33 16.34 -8.23 14.69
N ILE A 34 16.82 -8.56 15.88
CA ILE A 34 18.23 -8.68 16.20
C ILE A 34 18.44 -10.16 16.54
N ASP A 35 19.38 -10.83 15.87
CA ASP A 35 19.76 -12.19 16.22
C ASP A 35 21.06 -12.15 17.01
N SER A 36 21.09 -12.76 18.18
CA SER A 36 22.31 -13.00 18.96
C SER A 36 22.81 -14.43 18.72
N ASN A 37 24.03 -14.58 18.20
CA ASN A 37 24.70 -15.87 18.08
C ASN A 37 25.87 -15.93 19.06
N PHE A 38 25.89 -16.94 19.92
CA PHE A 38 26.99 -17.20 20.82
C PHE A 38 27.91 -18.25 20.19
N THR A 39 29.16 -17.89 19.92
CA THR A 39 30.20 -18.84 19.51
C THR A 39 31.15 -19.02 20.67
N ASP A 40 31.34 -20.26 21.10
CA ASP A 40 32.26 -20.60 22.19
C ASP A 40 33.56 -21.16 21.60
N ASP A 41 34.67 -20.45 21.82
CA ASP A 41 36.00 -20.88 21.40
C ASP A 41 36.89 -20.98 22.64
N GLY A 42 37.20 -22.22 23.04
CA GLY A 42 38.17 -22.50 24.10
C GLY A 42 37.85 -21.88 25.47
N GLY A 43 36.57 -21.64 25.80
CA GLY A 43 36.15 -21.10 27.10
C GLY A 43 35.90 -19.59 27.13
N THR A 44 35.97 -18.91 25.97
CA THR A 44 35.47 -17.54 25.81
C THR A 44 34.23 -17.55 24.94
N SER A 45 33.08 -17.24 25.54
CA SER A 45 31.83 -17.04 24.79
C SER A 45 31.85 -15.67 24.11
N ARG A 46 31.78 -15.66 22.78
CA ARG A 46 31.68 -14.44 21.97
C ARG A 46 30.25 -14.29 21.44
N GLU A 47 29.60 -13.20 21.81
CA GLU A 47 28.30 -12.82 21.27
C GLU A 47 28.47 -12.04 19.96
N THR A 48 27.80 -12.48 18.91
CA THR A 48 27.67 -11.76 17.63
C THR A 48 26.22 -11.37 17.42
N ARG A 49 25.95 -10.06 17.32
CA ARG A 49 24.60 -9.54 17.04
C ARG A 49 24.46 -9.15 15.58
N THR A 50 23.45 -9.70 14.92
CA THR A 50 23.11 -9.39 13.52
C THR A 50 21.77 -8.70 13.46
N VAL A 51 21.74 -7.48 12.92
CA VAL A 51 20.50 -6.71 12.75
C VAL A 51 19.87 -7.09 11.41
N ARG A 52 18.62 -7.56 11.44
CA ARG A 52 17.83 -7.84 10.24
C ARG A 52 16.92 -6.66 9.94
N PHE A 53 17.01 -6.18 8.71
CA PHE A 53 16.15 -5.10 8.22
C PHE A 53 15.05 -5.63 7.32
N GLU A 54 13.94 -4.90 7.27
CA GLU A 54 12.84 -5.15 6.34
C GLU A 54 12.18 -3.84 5.92
N ASP A 55 11.72 -3.80 4.66
CA ASP A 55 11.01 -2.67 4.10
C ASP A 55 9.53 -2.70 4.49
N VAL A 56 9.06 -1.58 5.04
CA VAL A 56 7.68 -1.38 5.46
C VAL A 56 7.10 -0.14 4.78
N GLY A 57 5.94 -0.27 4.16
CA GLY A 57 5.27 0.81 3.44
C GLY A 57 4.40 0.29 2.30
N LEU A 58 4.28 1.08 1.23
CA LEU A 58 3.52 0.72 0.04
C LEU A 58 4.44 0.19 -1.05
N THR A 59 4.11 -0.99 -1.58
CA THR A 59 4.62 -1.48 -2.86
C THR A 59 3.45 -1.67 -3.80
N LEU A 60 3.48 -1.04 -4.96
CA LEU A 60 2.45 -1.17 -5.98
C LEU A 60 3.12 -1.54 -7.30
N ALA A 61 2.67 -2.64 -7.90
CA ALA A 61 2.98 -2.99 -9.28
C ALA A 61 1.69 -2.94 -10.11
N ILE A 62 1.76 -2.31 -11.27
CA ILE A 62 0.68 -2.22 -12.24
C ILE A 62 1.19 -2.61 -13.61
N GLN A 63 0.40 -3.41 -14.32
CA GLN A 63 0.61 -3.75 -15.71
C GLN A 63 -0.57 -3.23 -16.53
N VAL A 64 -0.28 -2.51 -17.60
CA VAL A 64 -1.30 -2.14 -18.59
C VAL A 64 -1.24 -3.16 -19.71
N GLU A 65 -2.18 -4.10 -19.74
CA GLU A 65 -2.19 -5.18 -20.74
C GLU A 65 -2.67 -4.69 -22.11
N ARG A 66 -3.69 -3.82 -22.13
CA ARG A 66 -4.27 -3.31 -23.37
C ARG A 66 -5.02 -2.00 -23.17
N ILE A 67 -4.95 -1.10 -24.15
CA ILE A 67 -5.79 0.09 -24.27
C ILE A 67 -6.61 -0.04 -25.57
N ASP A 68 -7.93 -0.15 -25.46
CA ASP A 68 -8.80 -0.28 -26.61
C ASP A 68 -9.29 1.08 -27.11
N ASP A 69 -9.52 1.20 -28.42
CA ASP A 69 -10.05 2.41 -29.09
C ASP A 69 -11.39 2.92 -28.53
N ASN A 70 -12.17 2.03 -27.90
CA ASN A 70 -13.45 2.38 -27.27
C ASN A 70 -13.30 2.95 -25.84
N GLY A 71 -12.06 3.23 -25.42
CA GLY A 71 -11.71 3.83 -24.13
C GLY A 71 -11.72 2.83 -22.98
N PHE A 72 -11.60 1.53 -23.25
CA PHE A 72 -11.42 0.54 -22.19
C PHE A 72 -9.94 0.25 -21.97
N VAL A 73 -9.54 0.21 -20.71
CA VAL A 73 -8.19 -0.14 -20.27
C VAL A 73 -8.25 -1.48 -19.57
N THR A 74 -7.37 -2.39 -19.96
CA THR A 74 -7.19 -3.69 -19.32
C THR A 74 -5.91 -3.65 -18.50
N VAL A 75 -6.01 -3.86 -17.19
CA VAL A 75 -4.91 -3.74 -16.24
C VAL A 75 -4.87 -4.89 -15.25
N THR A 76 -3.68 -5.18 -14.74
CA THR A 76 -3.47 -6.05 -13.58
C THR A 76 -2.72 -5.26 -12.51
N VAL A 77 -3.24 -5.25 -11.28
CA VAL A 77 -2.78 -4.36 -10.20
C VAL A 77 -2.64 -5.14 -8.90
N ASN A 78 -1.43 -5.12 -8.33
CA ASN A 78 -1.09 -5.88 -7.13
C ASN A 78 -0.48 -4.96 -6.07
N PRO A 79 -1.29 -4.16 -5.35
CA PRO A 79 -0.80 -3.34 -4.25
C PRO A 79 -0.58 -4.19 -2.99
N GLU A 80 0.50 -3.86 -2.30
CA GLU A 80 0.82 -4.34 -0.97
C GLU A 80 1.10 -3.16 -0.04
N VAL A 81 0.39 -3.15 1.08
CA VAL A 81 0.57 -2.18 2.15
C VAL A 81 1.07 -2.92 3.38
N SER A 82 2.18 -2.47 3.94
CA SER A 82 2.72 -2.94 5.20
C SER A 82 2.89 -1.82 6.21
N PHE A 83 2.68 -2.15 7.48
CA PHE A 83 2.82 -1.22 8.59
C PHE A 83 3.26 -1.97 9.86
N ILE A 84 3.90 -1.25 10.77
CA ILE A 84 4.32 -1.78 12.07
C ILE A 84 3.07 -2.04 12.91
N SER A 85 2.87 -3.29 13.31
CA SER A 85 1.74 -3.73 14.13
C SER A 85 2.07 -3.67 15.61
N ASN A 86 3.21 -4.25 15.99
CA ASN A 86 3.61 -4.37 17.38
C ASN A 86 5.12 -4.57 17.54
N ARG A 87 5.61 -4.45 18.77
CA ARG A 87 6.95 -4.93 19.16
C ARG A 87 6.80 -6.23 19.93
N VAL A 88 7.54 -7.25 19.54
CA VAL A 88 7.49 -8.58 20.13
C VAL A 88 8.84 -8.85 20.79
N PRO A 89 8.89 -9.19 22.09
CA PRO A 89 10.15 -9.57 22.73
C PRO A 89 10.71 -10.82 22.04
N THR A 90 12.00 -10.79 21.70
CA THR A 90 12.65 -11.86 20.93
C THR A 90 12.96 -13.09 21.80
N ASP A 91 12.98 -12.92 23.12
CA ASP A 91 13.23 -13.99 24.08
C ASP A 91 12.27 -13.91 25.27
N ALA A 92 11.85 -15.07 25.80
CA ALA A 92 10.88 -15.12 26.89
C ALA A 92 11.48 -14.66 28.24
N ASP A 93 12.82 -14.77 28.37
CA ASP A 93 13.56 -14.56 29.61
C ASP A 93 14.38 -13.24 29.60
N ASN A 94 14.79 -12.77 28.40
CA ASN A 94 15.57 -11.54 28.21
C ASN A 94 14.76 -10.46 27.45
N GLN A 95 14.06 -9.62 28.22
CA GLN A 95 13.24 -8.48 27.75
C GLN A 95 14.07 -7.32 27.16
N SER A 96 15.34 -7.53 26.82
CA SER A 96 16.26 -6.51 26.31
C SER A 96 16.28 -6.41 24.78
N GLU A 97 15.78 -7.42 24.06
CA GLU A 97 15.71 -7.44 22.60
C GLU A 97 14.27 -7.57 22.10
N PHE A 98 13.93 -6.77 21.09
CA PHE A 98 12.59 -6.72 20.51
C PHE A 98 12.67 -6.89 18.99
N GLY A 99 11.85 -7.78 18.45
CA GLY A 99 11.47 -7.80 17.05
C GLY A 99 10.30 -6.86 16.76
N THR A 100 10.17 -6.48 15.50
CA THR A 100 9.04 -5.69 15.01
C THR A 100 8.09 -6.59 14.22
N GLU A 101 6.84 -6.67 14.67
CA GLU A 101 5.77 -7.33 13.94
C GLU A 101 5.27 -6.41 12.83
N ILE A 102 5.23 -6.94 11.60
CA ILE A 102 4.78 -6.21 10.42
C ILE A 102 3.50 -6.85 9.92
N ALA A 103 2.43 -6.07 9.91
CA ALA A 103 1.18 -6.48 9.29
C ALA A 103 1.23 -6.11 7.79
N ARG A 104 0.73 -7.03 6.95
CA ARG A 104 0.67 -6.87 5.49
C ARG A 104 -0.75 -7.02 4.98
N ARG A 105 -1.10 -6.19 4.02
CA ARG A 105 -2.36 -6.26 3.27
C ARG A 105 -2.01 -6.26 1.80
N ARG A 106 -2.30 -7.37 1.13
CA ARG A 106 -2.01 -7.56 -0.28
C ARG A 106 -3.32 -7.81 -1.03
N VAL A 107 -3.42 -7.23 -2.21
CA VAL A 107 -4.52 -7.47 -3.15
C VAL A 107 -3.92 -8.01 -4.43
N GLU A 108 -4.54 -9.03 -4.99
CA GLU A 108 -4.22 -9.56 -6.32
C GLU A 108 -5.46 -9.39 -7.18
N SER A 109 -5.44 -8.43 -8.10
CA SER A 109 -6.65 -8.07 -8.83
C SER A 109 -7.03 -9.06 -9.93
N GLY A 110 -6.05 -9.84 -10.42
CA GLY A 110 -6.13 -10.46 -11.74
C GLY A 110 -6.34 -9.41 -12.83
N ARG A 111 -6.90 -9.84 -13.97
CA ARG A 111 -7.17 -8.96 -15.10
C ARG A 111 -8.47 -8.20 -14.91
N ILE A 112 -8.38 -6.89 -14.78
CA ILE A 112 -9.52 -5.97 -14.68
C ILE A 112 -9.64 -5.22 -16.00
N ARG A 113 -10.87 -5.04 -16.47
CA ARG A 113 -11.20 -4.16 -17.58
C ARG A 113 -12.16 -3.07 -17.11
N LEU A 114 -11.83 -1.82 -17.39
CA LEU A 114 -12.57 -0.65 -16.94
C LEU A 114 -12.45 0.49 -17.94
N ARG A 115 -13.38 1.45 -17.92
CA ARG A 115 -13.38 2.59 -18.86
C ARG A 115 -12.45 3.70 -18.40
N ASP A 116 -11.94 4.49 -19.33
CA ASP A 116 -11.23 5.74 -19.06
C ASP A 116 -12.00 6.64 -18.08
N GLY A 117 -11.32 7.13 -17.04
CA GLY A 117 -11.90 7.93 -15.97
C GLY A 117 -12.80 7.18 -14.98
N GLN A 118 -13.07 5.89 -15.17
CA GLN A 118 -13.93 5.10 -14.28
C GLN A 118 -13.16 4.62 -13.05
N THR A 119 -13.60 4.99 -11.85
CA THR A 119 -13.05 4.44 -10.62
C THR A 119 -13.65 3.07 -10.29
N LEU A 120 -12.80 2.09 -9.99
CA LEU A 120 -13.18 0.78 -9.49
C LEU A 120 -12.64 0.55 -8.08
N ILE A 121 -13.46 -0.03 -7.20
CA ILE A 121 -13.01 -0.60 -5.93
C ILE A 121 -12.54 -2.03 -6.20
N ILE A 122 -11.24 -2.28 -6.06
CA ILE A 122 -10.64 -3.61 -6.30
C ILE A 122 -10.84 -4.51 -5.09
N SER A 123 -10.68 -3.96 -3.88
CA SER A 123 -10.80 -4.72 -2.63
C SER A 123 -11.20 -3.83 -1.46
N GLY A 124 -11.99 -4.39 -0.55
CA GLY A 124 -12.30 -3.85 0.77
C GLY A 124 -12.00 -4.90 1.83
N ILE A 125 -10.83 -4.84 2.45
CA ILE A 125 -10.42 -5.76 3.52
C ILE A 125 -10.83 -5.12 4.85
N ILE A 126 -11.73 -5.77 5.58
CA ILE A 126 -12.15 -5.37 6.93
C ILE A 126 -11.62 -6.39 7.92
N GLN A 127 -10.88 -5.92 8.92
CA GLN A 127 -10.39 -6.71 10.03
C GLN A 127 -10.98 -6.13 11.32
N GLU A 128 -11.72 -6.93 12.06
CA GLU A 128 -12.22 -6.57 13.39
C GLU A 128 -11.64 -7.54 14.42
N GLN A 129 -11.08 -6.99 15.49
CA GLN A 129 -10.54 -7.71 16.63
C GLN A 129 -11.24 -7.20 17.87
N GLU A 130 -11.94 -8.09 18.58
CA GLU A 130 -12.59 -7.82 19.85
C GLU A 130 -11.85 -8.58 20.96
N ARG A 131 -11.36 -7.83 21.95
CA ARG A 131 -10.67 -8.35 23.12
C ARG A 131 -11.42 -7.87 24.36
N THR A 132 -12.02 -8.80 25.08
CA THR A 132 -12.63 -8.53 26.39
C THR A 132 -11.70 -9.04 27.49
N ILE A 133 -11.23 -8.14 28.34
CA ILE A 133 -10.45 -8.46 29.55
C ILE A 133 -11.38 -8.31 30.74
N ILE A 134 -11.54 -9.38 31.52
CA ILE A 134 -12.37 -9.38 32.73
C ILE A 134 -11.47 -9.62 33.94
N ASP A 135 -11.26 -8.58 34.71
CA ASP A 135 -10.59 -8.66 36.00
C ASP A 135 -11.65 -8.83 37.09
N LYS A 136 -11.56 -9.88 37.90
CA LYS A 136 -12.51 -10.10 38.99
C LYS A 136 -11.81 -10.49 40.28
N VAL A 137 -12.37 -10.03 41.41
CA VAL A 137 -11.97 -10.53 42.73
C VAL A 137 -12.47 -11.97 42.88
N PRO A 138 -11.61 -12.95 43.22
CA PRO A 138 -12.04 -14.33 43.44
C PRO A 138 -13.18 -14.42 44.48
N ILE A 139 -14.12 -15.34 44.29
CA ILE A 139 -15.32 -15.55 45.11
C ILE A 139 -16.35 -14.41 44.98
N LEU A 140 -15.95 -13.15 45.23
CA LEU A 140 -16.88 -12.01 45.25
C LEU A 140 -17.38 -11.62 43.85
N GLY A 141 -16.56 -11.78 42.81
CA GLY A 141 -16.93 -11.46 41.43
C GLY A 141 -17.96 -12.43 40.81
N ASP A 142 -18.13 -13.61 41.39
CA ASP A 142 -19.06 -14.65 40.92
C ASP A 142 -20.41 -14.64 41.64
N LEU A 143 -20.59 -13.75 42.63
CA LEU A 143 -21.84 -13.66 43.37
C LEU A 143 -22.98 -13.14 42.47
N PRO A 144 -24.16 -13.80 42.48
CA PRO A 144 -25.33 -13.27 41.80
C PRO A 144 -25.73 -11.92 42.42
N ILE A 145 -26.30 -11.03 41.61
CA ILE A 145 -26.79 -9.69 42.00
C ILE A 145 -25.69 -8.65 42.29
N ILE A 146 -24.67 -8.98 43.10
CA ILE A 146 -23.65 -8.02 43.56
C ILE A 146 -22.25 -8.19 42.96
N GLY A 147 -21.98 -9.29 42.24
CA GLY A 147 -20.67 -9.57 41.67
C GLY A 147 -20.20 -8.54 40.63
N SER A 148 -21.10 -7.72 40.06
CA SER A 148 -20.76 -6.63 39.15
C SER A 148 -19.94 -5.51 39.79
N LEU A 149 -20.03 -5.32 41.12
CA LEU A 149 -19.24 -4.31 41.85
C LEU A 149 -17.80 -4.78 42.12
N PHE A 150 -17.53 -6.08 41.98
CA PHE A 150 -16.25 -6.73 42.27
C PHE A 150 -15.54 -7.26 41.01
N ARG A 151 -16.00 -6.81 39.83
CA ARG A 151 -15.42 -7.14 38.54
C ARG A 151 -15.30 -5.88 37.69
N SER A 152 -14.20 -5.79 36.95
CA SER A 152 -13.94 -4.79 35.93
C SER A 152 -13.90 -5.49 34.58
N SER A 153 -14.57 -4.92 33.58
CA SER A 153 -14.49 -5.40 32.20
C SER A 153 -13.93 -4.30 31.33
N GLN A 154 -12.84 -4.59 30.63
CA GLN A 154 -12.29 -3.73 29.60
C GLN A 154 -12.55 -4.39 28.24
N ASN A 155 -13.31 -3.70 27.38
CA ASN A 155 -13.54 -4.11 26.01
C ASN A 155 -12.66 -3.28 25.10
N ASP A 156 -11.77 -3.94 24.36
CA ASP A 156 -10.91 -3.36 23.36
C ASP A 156 -11.31 -3.90 21.98
N ASN A 157 -11.93 -3.04 21.16
CA ASN A 157 -12.45 -3.42 19.85
C ASN A 157 -11.71 -2.62 18.77
N GLN A 158 -10.75 -3.26 18.11
CA GLN A 158 -9.93 -2.71 17.04
C GLN A 158 -10.52 -3.08 15.67
N ARG A 159 -10.87 -2.08 14.85
CA ARG A 159 -11.34 -2.28 13.47
C ARG A 159 -10.38 -1.58 12.50
N ALA A 160 -9.87 -2.33 11.54
CA ALA A 160 -8.99 -1.83 10.50
C ALA A 160 -9.57 -2.15 9.12
N GLU A 161 -9.69 -1.14 8.28
CA GLU A 161 -10.22 -1.25 6.92
C GLU A 161 -9.15 -0.86 5.91
N THR A 162 -9.10 -1.55 4.78
CA THR A 162 -8.24 -1.18 3.66
C THR A 162 -9.04 -1.27 2.38
N ILE A 163 -9.13 -0.13 1.69
CA ILE A 163 -9.87 0.02 0.45
C ILE A 163 -8.85 0.36 -0.63
N VAL A 164 -8.88 -0.41 -1.71
CA VAL A 164 -8.06 -0.15 -2.90
C VAL A 164 -8.95 0.39 -4.00
N LEU A 165 -8.69 1.63 -4.40
CA LEU A 165 -9.34 2.33 -5.49
C LEU A 165 -8.39 2.43 -6.67
N LEU A 166 -8.91 2.23 -7.87
CA LEU A 166 -8.16 2.43 -9.09
C LEU A 166 -8.98 3.26 -10.07
N THR A 167 -8.36 4.29 -10.65
CA THR A 167 -8.95 5.12 -11.70
C THR A 167 -7.95 5.20 -12.86
N PRO A 168 -8.27 4.68 -14.05
CA PRO A 168 -7.41 4.77 -15.20
C PRO A 168 -7.62 6.13 -15.87
N GLN A 169 -6.56 6.67 -16.45
CA GLN A 169 -6.66 7.85 -17.31
C GLN A 169 -5.82 7.61 -18.56
N ILE A 170 -6.47 7.61 -19.72
CA ILE A 170 -5.80 7.50 -21.01
C ILE A 170 -5.25 8.88 -21.36
N LEU A 171 -3.93 8.97 -21.53
CA LEU A 171 -3.27 10.18 -22.00
C LEU A 171 -3.22 10.13 -23.54
N ASP A 172 -3.91 11.05 -24.20
CA ASP A 172 -3.85 11.24 -25.65
C ASP A 172 -2.75 12.26 -25.98
N ASP A 173 -1.78 11.87 -26.81
CA ASP A 173 -0.70 12.73 -27.31
C ASP A 173 -0.99 13.30 -28.72
N GLY A 174 -2.22 13.14 -29.21
CA GLY A 174 -2.65 13.76 -30.47
C GLY A 174 -2.80 15.29 -30.38
N ASP A 175 -2.89 15.96 -31.54
CA ASP A 175 -3.00 17.44 -31.76
C ASP A 175 -4.06 18.20 -30.92
N ARG A 176 -4.88 17.50 -30.14
CA ARG A 176 -5.88 18.04 -29.22
C ARG A 176 -5.45 18.03 -27.75
N SER A 177 -4.25 17.54 -27.43
CA SER A 177 -3.73 17.52 -26.07
C SER A 177 -3.32 18.93 -25.61
N SER A 178 -3.64 19.28 -24.36
CA SER A 178 -3.18 20.53 -23.71
C SER A 178 -1.64 20.60 -23.59
N TRP A 179 -0.95 19.50 -23.88
CA TRP A 179 0.50 19.31 -23.76
C TRP A 179 1.19 19.06 -25.11
N GLY A 180 0.45 19.10 -26.23
CA GLY A 180 0.97 18.79 -27.55
C GLY A 180 1.80 19.91 -28.17
N TYR A 181 2.87 19.52 -28.88
CA TYR A 181 3.70 20.38 -29.71
C TYR A 181 2.86 21.00 -30.82
N ARG A 182 2.23 22.15 -30.56
CA ARG A 182 1.68 22.98 -31.63
C ARG A 182 2.83 23.37 -32.55
N PHE A 183 2.95 22.69 -33.68
CA PHE A 183 3.82 23.11 -34.75
C PHE A 183 3.26 24.43 -35.30
N ASN A 184 3.78 25.54 -34.78
CA ASN A 184 3.54 26.87 -35.33
C ASN A 184 4.75 27.23 -36.20
N PRO A 185 4.74 26.90 -37.50
CA PRO A 185 5.84 27.24 -38.39
C PRO A 185 6.07 28.75 -38.35
N SER A 186 7.33 29.16 -38.41
CA SER A 186 7.66 30.58 -38.52
C SER A 186 6.99 31.18 -39.78
N PRO A 187 6.67 32.48 -39.78
CA PRO A 187 6.13 33.16 -40.96
C PRO A 187 6.96 32.91 -42.23
N ASP A 188 8.27 32.75 -42.09
CA ASP A 188 9.18 32.42 -43.17
C ASP A 188 9.00 30.98 -43.69
N ALA A 189 8.79 30.02 -42.79
CA ALA A 189 8.53 28.63 -43.17
C ALA A 189 7.21 28.50 -43.93
N LEU A 190 6.18 29.26 -43.54
CA LEU A 190 4.91 29.35 -44.28
C LEU A 190 5.12 29.91 -45.70
N GLN A 191 5.89 30.99 -45.84
CA GLN A 191 6.20 31.57 -47.15
C GLN A 191 7.00 30.61 -48.04
N MET A 192 7.87 29.79 -47.46
CA MET A 192 8.61 28.76 -48.21
C MET A 192 7.70 27.63 -48.68
N MET A 193 6.72 27.23 -47.87
CA MET A 193 5.73 26.21 -48.24
C MET A 193 4.80 26.71 -49.35
N GLU A 194 4.33 27.96 -49.28
CA GLU A 194 3.49 28.56 -50.32
C GLU A 194 4.23 28.75 -51.64
N ARG A 195 5.54 29.04 -51.60
CA ARG A 195 6.37 29.23 -52.79
C ARG A 195 6.72 27.91 -53.50
N GLY A 196 6.59 26.78 -52.81
CA GLY A 196 6.91 25.45 -53.32
C GLY A 196 5.77 24.72 -54.03
N GLN A 197 4.54 25.24 -54.03
CA GLN A 197 3.41 24.57 -54.69
C GLN A 197 3.42 24.85 -56.21
N PRO A 198 3.58 23.82 -57.07
CA PRO A 198 3.47 24.00 -58.52
C PRO A 198 2.02 24.37 -58.87
N ARG A 199 1.85 25.47 -59.59
CA ARG A 199 0.54 25.91 -60.09
C ARG A 199 -0.01 24.84 -61.05
N PRO A 200 -1.25 24.35 -60.87
CA PRO A 200 -1.86 23.43 -61.83
C PRO A 200 -2.02 24.13 -63.18
N ARG A 201 -1.69 23.42 -64.26
CA ARG A 201 -1.98 23.80 -65.65
C ARG A 201 -3.28 23.19 -66.11
#